data_AF-A0A9N8Z1H6-F1
#
_entry.id   AF-A0A9N8Z1H6-F1
#
_cell.length_a   1.000
_cell.length_b   1.000
_cell.length_c   1.000
_cell.angle_alpha   90.00
_cell.angle_beta   90.00
_cell.angle_gamma   90.00
#
_symmetry.space_group_name_H-M   'P 1'
#
loop_
_entity.id
_entity.type
_entity.pdbx_description
1 polymer ?
#
loop_
_entity_poly.entity_id
_entity_poly.type
_entity_poly.pdbx_seq_one_letter_code
_entity_poly.pdbx_strand_id
1 'polypeptide(L)' 'MVRSRKLDNKSPCTPEIAALLTCWATSSTDSPSCIQTVQALTECMRKVPKKSQHATTINYHLARLGKFL' A
#
# COMPACT_ATOMS: atom_id res chain seq x y z
N MET A 1 -12.96 13.57 20.92
CA MET A 1 -11.79 13.31 20.06
C MET A 1 -12.27 12.61 18.80
N VAL A 2 -11.90 13.09 17.60
CA VAL A 2 -12.24 12.40 16.36
C VAL A 2 -11.15 11.38 16.06
N ARG A 3 -11.53 10.11 15.90
CA ARG A 3 -10.61 9.07 15.43
C ARG A 3 -10.40 9.27 13.93
N SER A 4 -9.27 9.85 13.55
CA SER A 4 -8.89 9.95 12.14
C SER A 4 -8.91 8.56 11.52
N ARG A 5 -9.69 8.38 10.45
CA ARG A 5 -9.63 7.17 9.65
C ARG A 5 -8.23 7.11 9.02
N LYS A 6 -7.43 6.13 9.42
CA LYS A 6 -6.18 5.84 8.74
C LYS A 6 -6.59 5.35 7.34
N LEU A 7 -6.32 6.16 6.31
CA LEU A 7 -6.47 5.70 4.93
C LEU A 7 -5.58 4.47 4.79
N ASP A 8 -6.21 3.33 4.54
CA ASP A 8 -5.53 2.08 4.26
C ASP A 8 -4.78 2.27 2.94
N ASN A 9 -3.55 2.76 3.05
CA ASN A 9 -2.64 2.83 1.92
C ASN A 9 -2.22 1.38 1.66
N LYS A 10 -3.08 0.64 0.95
CA LYS A 10 -2.70 -0.63 0.36
C LYS A 10 -1.37 -0.44 -0.35
N SER A 11 -0.46 -1.39 -0.17
CA SER A 11 0.85 -1.28 -0.79
C SER A 11 0.65 -1.21 -2.31
N PRO A 12 1.38 -0.33 -3.00
CA PRO A 12 1.16 -0.07 -4.43
C PRO A 12 1.37 -1.31 -5.31
N CYS A 13 2.10 -2.31 -4.82
CA CYS A 13 2.36 -3.57 -5.54
C CYS A 13 1.50 -4.75 -5.08
N THR A 14 0.39 -4.49 -4.37
CA THR A 14 -0.54 -5.55 -3.93
C THR A 14 -1.04 -6.42 -5.09
N PRO A 15 -1.46 -5.88 -6.26
CA PRO A 15 -1.99 -6.73 -7.33
C PRO A 15 -0.92 -7.64 -7.96
N GLU A 16 0.32 -7.16 -8.09
CA GLU A 16 1.44 -7.92 -8.65
C GLU A 16 1.87 -9.05 -7.71
N ILE A 17 1.86 -8.81 -6.39
CA ILE A 17 2.08 -9.86 -5.39
C ILE A 17 0.98 -10.92 -5.50
N ALA A 18 -0.28 -10.53 -5.59
CA ALA A 18 -1.40 -11.47 -5.70
C ALA A 18 -1.30 -12.32 -7.00
N ALA A 19 -0.87 -11.72 -8.11
CA ALA A 19 -0.65 -12.42 -9.37
C ALA A 19 0.48 -13.46 -9.25
N LEU A 20 1.60 -13.11 -8.61
CA LEU A 20 2.70 -14.05 -8.36
C LEU A 20 2.27 -15.21 -7.46
N LEU A 21 1.55 -14.92 -6.37
CA LEU A 21 1.03 -15.96 -5.47
C LEU A 21 0.05 -16.89 -6.17
N THR A 22 -0.79 -16.35 -7.05
CA THR A 22 -1.71 -17.15 -7.87
C THR A 22 -0.93 -18.07 -8.79
N CYS A 23 0.14 -17.57 -9.44
CA CYS A 23 0.99 -18.37 -10.31
C CYS A 23 1.68 -19.51 -9.55
N TRP A 24 2.18 -19.26 -8.33
CA TRP A 24 2.75 -20.30 -7.47
C TRP A 24 1.71 -21.25 -6.89
N ALA A 25 0.43 -20.87 -6.85
CA ALA A 25 -0.63 -21.78 -6.43
C ALA A 25 -1.03 -22.74 -7.56
N THR A 26 -0.96 -22.30 -8.82
CA THR A 26 -1.23 -23.16 -9.99
C THR A 26 -0.01 -23.96 -10.45
N SER A 27 1.19 -23.44 -10.25
CA SER A 27 2.46 -24.07 -10.65
C SER A 27 3.36 -24.32 -9.43
N SER A 28 4.63 -24.67 -9.64
CA SER A 28 5.65 -24.66 -8.59
C SER A 28 6.30 -23.28 -8.45
N THR A 29 6.96 -23.03 -7.32
CA THR A 29 7.69 -21.78 -7.04
C THR A 29 8.82 -21.51 -8.03
N ASP A 30 9.48 -22.58 -8.50
CA ASP A 30 10.60 -22.53 -9.44
C ASP A 30 10.16 -22.71 -10.90
N SER A 31 8.87 -22.70 -11.17
CA SER A 31 8.38 -22.84 -12.53
C SER A 31 8.75 -21.60 -13.37
N PRO A 32 9.34 -21.78 -14.57
CA PRO A 32 9.61 -20.67 -15.47
C PRO A 32 8.33 -19.96 -15.94
N SER A 33 7.16 -20.58 -15.76
CA SER A 33 5.86 -19.97 -16.05
C SER A 33 5.58 -18.69 -15.25
N CYS A 34 6.19 -18.52 -14.06
CA CYS A 34 5.94 -17.37 -13.19
C CYS A 34 6.95 -16.22 -13.39
N ILE A 35 7.90 -16.33 -14.33
CA ILE A 35 8.92 -15.31 -14.57
C ILE A 35 8.28 -13.94 -14.90
N GLN A 36 7.22 -13.92 -15.72
CA GLN A 36 6.55 -12.68 -16.08
C GLN A 36 5.90 -12.00 -14.86
N THR A 37 5.29 -12.76 -13.96
CA THR A 37 4.70 -12.22 -12.72
C THR A 37 5.77 -11.70 -11.75
N VAL A 38 6.92 -12.36 -11.68
CA VAL A 38 8.08 -11.90 -10.89
C VAL A 38 8.64 -10.60 -11.46
N GLN A 39 8.79 -10.49 -12.78
CA GLN A 39 9.27 -9.28 -13.44
C GLN A 39 8.32 -8.10 -13.22
N ALA A 40 7.00 -8.32 -13.33
CA ALA A 40 5.99 -7.30 -13.06
C ALA A 40 6.06 -6.79 -11.62
N LEU A 41 6.18 -7.70 -10.63
CA LEU A 41 6.36 -7.33 -9.23
C LEU A 41 7.65 -6.53 -8.99
N THR A 42 8.76 -6.99 -9.57
CA THR A 42 10.07 -6.34 -9.42
C THR A 42 10.03 -4.91 -9.97
N GLU A 43 9.43 -4.73 -11.15
CA GLU A 43 9.28 -3.43 -11.78
C GLU A 43 8.37 -2.50 -10.96
N CYS A 44 7.27 -3.03 -10.42
CA CYS A 44 6.43 -2.27 -9.50
C CYS A 44 7.25 -1.80 -8.29
N MET A 45 7.96 -2.71 -7.61
CA MET A 45 8.75 -2.40 -6.41
C MET A 45 9.85 -1.37 -6.69
N ARG A 46 10.49 -1.42 -7.87
CA ARG A 46 11.47 -0.41 -8.31
C ARG A 46 10.87 0.99 -8.42
N LYS A 47 9.62 1.09 -8.85
CA LYS A 47 8.91 2.35 -9.09
C LYS A 47 8.22 2.92 -7.87
N VAL A 48 8.09 2.15 -6.77
CA VAL A 48 7.38 2.62 -5.57
C VAL A 48 8.09 3.84 -4.97
N PRO A 49 7.45 5.03 -4.95
CA PRO A 49 8.01 6.17 -4.27
C PRO A 49 7.97 5.93 -2.75
N LYS A 50 9.03 6.32 -2.03
CA LYS A 50 9.01 6.40 -0.56
C LYS A 50 7.97 7.44 -0.15
N LYS A 51 6.75 7.01 0.18
CA LYS A 51 5.71 7.92 0.66
C LYS A 51 6.10 8.46 2.05
N SER A 52 6.37 9.76 2.12
CA SER A 52 6.25 10.53 3.36
C SER A 52 4.79 10.53 3.79
N GLN A 53 4.46 9.85 4.88
CA GLN A 53 3.12 9.98 5.47
C GLN A 53 3.10 11.25 6.33
N HIS A 54 2.48 12.32 5.82
CA HIS A 54 2.18 13.48 6.66
C HIS A 54 1.08 13.14 7.65
N ALA A 55 1.37 13.26 8.94
CA ALA A 55 0.39 13.06 9.99
C ALA A 55 -0.71 14.12 9.91
N THR A 56 -1.98 13.70 10.00
CA THR A 56 -3.13 14.62 9.98
C THR A 56 -3.20 15.40 11.29
N THR A 57 -3.25 16.73 11.24
CA THR A 57 -3.37 17.62 12.43
C THR A 57 -4.82 17.96 12.77
N ILE A 58 -5.81 17.19 12.30
CA ILE A 58 -7.24 17.53 12.44
C ILE A 58 -7.67 17.76 13.90
N ASN A 59 -7.15 16.96 14.85
CA ASN A 59 -7.47 17.13 16.27
C ASN A 59 -6.97 18.47 16.84
N TYR A 60 -5.85 19.00 16.34
CA TYR A 60 -5.35 20.32 16.73
C TYR A 60 -6.30 21.43 16.28
N HIS A 61 -6.75 21.39 15.02
CA HIS A 61 -7.67 22.39 14.48
C HIS A 61 -9.04 22.35 15.17
N LEU A 62 -9.58 21.15 15.42
CA LEU A 62 -10.84 20.98 16.14
C LEU A 62 -10.78 21.50 17.57
N ALA A 63 -9.70 21.21 18.31
CA ALA A 63 -9.51 21.71 19.67
C ALA A 63 -9.35 23.24 19.73
N ARG A 64 -8.81 23.86 18.66
CA ARG A 64 -8.68 25.31 18.56
C ARG A 64 -10.02 25.98 18.24
N LEU A 65 -10.78 25.43 17.30
CA LEU A 65 -12.11 25.92 16.92
C LEU A 65 -13.11 25.83 18.07
N GLY A 66 -13.07 24.76 18.87
CA GLY A 66 -13.92 24.61 20.06
C GLY A 66 -13.64 25.63 21.18
N LYS A 67 -12.65 26.52 21.04
CA LYS A 67 -12.45 27.67 21.94
C LYS A 67 -13.14 28.95 21.47
N PHE A 68 -13.57 28.97 20.21
CA PHE A 68 -14.23 30.11 19.57
C PHE A 68 -15.72 29.86 19.30
N LEU A 69 -16.19 28.67 19.68
CA LEU A 69 -17.60 28.25 19.74
C LEU A 69 -17.98 28.12 21.22
#